data_AF-A0A1G3R5X0-F1
#
_entry.id   AF-A0A1G3R5X0-F1
#
_cell.length_a   1.000
_cell.length_b   1.000
_cell.length_c   1.000
_cell.angle_alpha   90.00
_cell.angle_beta   90.00
_cell.angle_gamma   90.00
#
_symmetry.space_group_name_H-M   'P 1'
#
loop_
_entity.id
_entity.type
_entity.pdbx_description
1 polymer ?
#
loop_
_entity_poly.entity_id
_entity_poly.type
_entity_poly.pdbx_seq_one_letter_code
_entity_poly.pdbx_strand_id
1 'polypeptide(L)'
;MRRSRQEEIDRSIARRADIEMLYDQPYEDAKRIRVTGPFTVETLSPHRAIALPEAAPRSPQTGNRDFVSIVLENLRAAGVQNTMKKERIKFERLDPFPGSAIQAVGEYEEKDGTRRRVAICIGPEHGTVGPDLIREAAKEAVQGIGFAVLIVAGFAFDPHVSEEAKRYGELVVLPTRINADLALGDEFLKKTGSANLFMVFGEPDLAVRKAAGGKLTVEVRGLDIYDPTTGVVRSHTTDEIACWFVDTDYNGESFFVRHAYFCGADLPYEKLKRALRAEVDEAAWEALYSTKSRPFDQPKSGKIAVKVINHYGDEVLKVYECG
;
A
#
# COMPACT_ATOMS: atom_id res chain seq x y z
N MET A 1 20.11 51.98 -37.61
CA MET A 1 21.52 51.71 -37.93
C MET A 1 22.20 50.71 -36.96
N ARG A 2 22.14 50.91 -35.63
CA ARG A 2 22.92 50.09 -34.67
C ARG A 2 22.52 48.59 -34.66
N ARG A 3 21.22 48.27 -34.76
CA ARG A 3 20.73 46.87 -34.84
C ARG A 3 21.15 46.14 -36.11
N SER A 4 20.96 46.76 -37.28
CA SER A 4 21.33 46.15 -38.56
C SER A 4 22.84 45.89 -38.67
N ARG A 5 23.67 46.76 -38.05
CA ARG A 5 25.13 46.57 -38.00
C ARG A 5 25.52 45.45 -37.04
N GLN A 6 24.78 45.28 -35.94
CA GLN A 6 24.96 44.16 -35.01
C GLN A 6 24.60 42.83 -35.68
N GLU A 7 23.50 42.77 -36.44
CA GLU A 7 23.08 41.57 -37.17
C GLU A 7 24.05 41.13 -38.28
N GLU A 8 24.77 42.08 -38.89
CA GLU A 8 25.85 41.77 -39.84
C GLU A 8 27.10 41.25 -39.13
N ILE A 9 27.43 41.83 -37.96
CA ILE A 9 28.55 41.38 -37.12
C ILE A 9 28.27 39.96 -36.61
N ASP A 10 27.08 39.70 -36.09
CA ASP A 10 26.69 38.38 -35.57
C ASP A 10 26.67 37.32 -36.68
N ARG A 11 26.23 37.67 -37.90
CA ARG A 11 26.33 36.79 -39.08
C ARG A 11 27.77 36.50 -39.50
N SER A 12 28.66 37.48 -39.38
CA SER A 12 30.08 37.30 -39.69
C SER A 12 30.77 36.41 -38.67
N ILE A 13 30.46 36.60 -37.39
CA ILE A 13 30.94 35.77 -36.28
C ILE A 13 30.45 34.33 -36.45
N ALA A 14 29.16 34.11 -36.73
CA ALA A 14 28.61 32.77 -36.95
C ALA A 14 29.22 32.03 -38.15
N ARG A 15 29.71 32.75 -39.18
CA ARG A 15 30.39 32.15 -40.34
C ARG A 15 31.85 31.79 -40.10
N ARG A 16 32.51 32.46 -39.14
CA ARG A 16 33.95 32.33 -38.87
C ARG A 16 34.27 31.71 -37.51
N ALA A 17 33.26 31.46 -36.68
CA ALA A 17 33.41 30.74 -35.44
C ALA A 17 33.78 29.28 -35.76
N ASP A 18 34.85 28.81 -35.12
CA ASP A 18 35.24 27.41 -35.20
C ASP A 18 34.10 26.54 -34.64
N ILE A 19 33.59 25.63 -35.46
CA ILE A 19 32.50 24.73 -35.07
C ILE A 19 33.13 23.63 -34.21
N GLU A 20 33.01 23.76 -32.90
CA GLU A 20 33.35 22.68 -31.98
C GLU A 20 32.26 21.60 -32.06
N MET A 21 32.60 20.44 -32.63
CA MET A 21 31.68 19.31 -32.74
C MET A 21 31.62 18.60 -31.38
N LEU A 22 30.66 19.00 -30.54
CA LEU A 22 30.41 18.39 -29.23
C LEU A 22 29.74 17.01 -29.41
N TYR A 23 30.47 15.93 -29.14
CA TYR A 23 30.00 14.55 -29.31
C TYR A 23 28.97 14.08 -28.26
N ASP A 24 28.72 14.88 -27.21
CA ASP A 24 27.87 14.51 -26.07
C ASP A 24 26.44 15.08 -26.13
N GLN A 25 26.05 15.75 -27.22
CA GLN A 25 24.68 16.24 -27.36
C GLN A 25 23.80 15.22 -28.10
N PRO A 26 22.75 14.67 -27.47
CA PRO A 26 21.84 13.75 -28.13
C PRO A 26 21.03 14.47 -29.23
N TYR A 27 20.82 13.77 -30.36
CA TYR A 27 20.01 14.28 -31.47
C TYR A 27 18.56 14.53 -31.04
N GLU A 28 18.00 15.65 -31.50
CA GLU A 28 16.62 16.01 -31.23
C GLU A 28 15.67 15.13 -32.08
N ASP A 29 14.85 14.31 -31.41
CA ASP A 29 13.83 13.47 -32.05
C ASP A 29 12.43 14.01 -31.78
N ALA A 30 11.91 14.80 -32.71
CA ALA A 30 10.58 15.41 -32.63
C ALA A 30 9.42 14.41 -32.72
N LYS A 31 9.68 13.12 -33.04
CA LYS A 31 8.64 12.08 -33.05
C LYS A 31 8.44 11.43 -31.68
N ARG A 32 9.36 11.65 -30.73
CA ARG A 32 9.27 11.13 -29.37
C ARG A 32 8.92 12.24 -28.39
N ILE A 33 7.73 12.16 -27.82
CA ILE A 33 7.29 13.07 -26.74
C ILE A 33 7.96 12.61 -25.46
N ARG A 34 8.91 13.42 -24.94
CA ARG A 34 9.54 13.19 -23.65
C ARG A 34 8.61 13.71 -22.54
N VAL A 35 8.14 12.80 -21.70
CA VAL A 35 7.18 13.12 -20.61
C VAL A 35 7.89 13.66 -19.36
N THR A 36 9.19 13.38 -19.18
CA THR A 36 9.98 13.79 -18.00
C THR A 36 11.39 14.29 -18.38
N GLY A 37 11.91 15.26 -17.63
CA GLY A 37 13.27 15.80 -17.77
C GLY A 37 14.28 15.09 -16.85
N PRO A 38 15.59 15.35 -17.01
CA PRO A 38 16.65 14.69 -16.23
C PRO A 38 16.62 14.94 -14.71
N PHE A 39 15.82 15.90 -14.25
CA PHE A 39 15.59 16.21 -12.83
C PHE A 39 14.10 16.25 -12.46
N THR A 40 13.24 15.54 -13.18
CA THR A 40 11.83 15.45 -12.80
C THR A 40 11.67 14.53 -11.59
N VAL A 41 11.26 15.13 -10.48
CA VAL A 41 10.81 14.42 -9.29
C VAL A 41 9.29 14.47 -9.31
N GLU A 42 8.64 13.32 -9.43
CA GLU A 42 7.21 13.21 -9.18
C GLU A 42 7.01 13.05 -7.67
N THR A 43 6.46 14.08 -7.04
CA THR A 43 5.97 14.00 -5.67
C THR A 43 4.46 13.88 -5.71
N LEU A 44 3.94 12.93 -4.95
CA LEU A 44 2.51 12.82 -4.74
C LEU A 44 2.04 14.03 -3.92
N SER A 45 2.73 14.42 -2.84
CA SER A 45 2.31 15.53 -1.99
C SER A 45 2.57 16.91 -2.62
N PRO A 46 1.53 17.74 -2.86
CA PRO A 46 1.70 19.06 -3.49
C PRO A 46 2.29 20.13 -2.54
N HIS A 47 2.33 19.88 -1.21
CA HIS A 47 2.67 20.92 -0.22
C HIS A 47 3.66 20.53 0.89
N ARG A 48 4.34 19.38 0.81
CA ARG A 48 5.35 19.03 1.82
C ARG A 48 6.76 19.13 1.23
N ALA A 49 7.31 20.34 1.26
CA ALA A 49 8.74 20.52 1.07
C ALA A 49 9.45 19.93 2.29
N ILE A 50 10.15 18.80 2.11
CA ILE A 50 11.17 18.39 3.06
C ILE A 50 12.20 19.52 3.06
N ALA A 51 12.26 20.29 4.13
CA ALA A 51 13.28 21.33 4.26
C ALA A 51 14.65 20.66 4.18
N LEU A 52 15.49 21.08 3.22
CA LEU A 52 16.91 20.76 3.22
C LEU A 52 17.49 21.13 4.59
N PRO A 53 18.45 20.36 5.13
CA PRO A 53 18.97 20.59 6.47
C PRO A 53 19.79 21.90 6.48
N GLU A 54 19.11 23.02 6.66
CA GLU A 54 19.73 24.24 7.13
C GLU A 54 19.99 24.08 8.62
N ALA A 55 21.20 24.45 9.06
CA ALA A 55 21.78 24.17 10.37
C ALA A 55 21.08 24.90 11.53
N ALA A 56 19.81 24.60 11.76
CA ALA A 56 19.08 24.95 12.98
C ALA A 56 18.64 23.65 13.67
N PRO A 57 18.77 23.52 14.99
CA PRO A 57 18.36 22.33 15.72
C PRO A 57 16.83 22.31 15.80
N ARG A 58 16.17 21.84 14.74
CA ARG A 58 14.77 21.45 14.81
C ARG A 58 14.72 20.03 15.36
N SER A 59 14.15 19.90 16.55
CA SER A 59 13.73 18.62 17.10
C SER A 59 12.91 17.86 16.04
N PRO A 60 13.27 16.61 15.67
CA PRO A 60 12.56 15.80 14.67
C PRO A 60 11.07 15.49 15.01
N GLN A 61 10.56 16.01 16.13
CA GLN A 61 9.22 15.76 16.66
C GLN A 61 8.12 16.64 16.03
N THR A 62 8.45 17.78 15.43
CA THR A 62 7.41 18.73 14.97
C THR A 62 6.65 18.23 13.73
N GLY A 63 7.31 17.51 12.81
CA GLY A 63 6.66 16.93 11.63
C GLY A 63 5.78 15.72 11.95
N ASN A 64 6.15 14.94 12.97
CA ASN A 64 5.40 13.75 13.38
C ASN A 64 4.09 14.11 14.11
N ARG A 65 4.09 15.17 14.94
CA ARG A 65 2.85 15.66 15.59
C ARG A 65 1.80 16.17 14.60
N ASP A 66 2.25 16.82 13.54
CA ASP A 66 1.40 17.27 12.44
C ASP A 66 0.75 16.07 11.71
N PHE A 67 1.55 15.06 11.37
CA PHE A 67 1.05 13.83 10.74
C PHE A 67 0.02 13.08 11.61
N VAL A 68 0.32 12.83 12.88
CA VAL A 68 -0.59 12.16 13.82
C VAL A 68 -1.91 12.93 13.94
N SER A 69 -1.87 14.25 14.00
CA SER A 69 -3.07 15.08 14.12
C SER A 69 -3.95 14.98 12.87
N ILE A 70 -3.35 15.07 11.68
CA ILE A 70 -4.05 14.90 10.38
C ILE A 70 -4.70 13.53 10.29
N VAL A 71 -3.97 12.47 10.66
CA VAL A 71 -4.50 11.11 10.68
C VAL A 71 -5.71 11.01 11.61
N LEU A 72 -5.62 11.51 12.84
CA LEU A 72 -6.71 11.45 13.81
C LEU A 72 -7.94 12.26 13.39
N GLU A 73 -7.75 13.44 12.80
CA GLU A 73 -8.85 14.26 12.27
C GLU A 73 -9.59 13.54 11.15
N ASN A 74 -8.86 12.97 10.19
CA ASN A 74 -9.45 12.21 9.10
C ASN A 74 -10.06 10.91 9.59
N LEU A 75 -9.47 10.25 10.58
CA LEU A 75 -10.00 9.02 11.18
C LEU A 75 -11.32 9.29 11.91
N ARG A 76 -11.44 10.44 12.59
CA ARG A 76 -12.69 10.89 13.22
C ARG A 76 -13.78 11.17 12.18
N ALA A 77 -13.43 11.75 11.03
CA ALA A 77 -14.39 12.09 9.98
C ALA A 77 -14.80 10.87 9.11
N ALA A 78 -13.82 10.08 8.67
CA ALA A 78 -14.05 8.98 7.74
C ALA A 78 -14.45 7.68 8.45
N GLY A 79 -13.95 7.46 9.67
CA GLY A 79 -14.04 6.17 10.35
C GLY A 79 -13.13 5.11 9.71
N VAL A 80 -13.25 3.87 10.17
CA VAL A 80 -12.53 2.71 9.65
C VAL A 80 -13.51 1.77 8.96
N GLN A 81 -13.25 1.38 7.73
CA GLN A 81 -14.13 0.48 6.98
C GLN A 81 -13.40 -0.77 6.52
N ASN A 82 -14.15 -1.78 6.07
CA ASN A 82 -13.59 -2.89 5.30
C ASN A 82 -13.95 -2.76 3.81
N THR A 83 -13.83 -3.84 3.03
CA THR A 83 -14.20 -3.86 1.61
C THR A 83 -15.68 -3.57 1.36
N MET A 84 -16.54 -3.76 2.36
CA MET A 84 -17.98 -3.49 2.26
C MET A 84 -18.31 -2.08 2.76
N LYS A 85 -18.83 -1.23 1.87
CA LYS A 85 -19.18 0.18 2.18
C LYS A 85 -20.13 0.38 3.37
N LYS A 86 -20.92 -0.63 3.74
CA LYS A 86 -21.88 -0.56 4.87
C LYS A 86 -21.27 -0.97 6.21
N GLU A 87 -20.04 -1.49 6.21
CA GLU A 87 -19.37 -1.98 7.41
C GLU A 87 -18.24 -1.03 7.77
N ARG A 88 -18.57 -0.13 8.71
CA ARG A 88 -17.70 0.97 9.11
C ARG A 88 -17.80 1.24 10.60
N ILE A 89 -16.66 1.32 11.28
CA ILE A 89 -16.51 1.87 12.61
C ILE A 89 -16.68 3.39 12.51
N LYS A 90 -17.73 3.91 13.17
CA LYS A 90 -17.88 5.34 13.41
C LYS A 90 -17.61 5.59 14.88
N PHE A 91 -16.58 6.38 15.15
CA PHE A 91 -16.23 6.74 16.52
C PHE A 91 -17.24 7.75 17.06
N GLU A 92 -17.81 7.48 18.23
CA GLU A 92 -18.60 8.48 18.98
C GLU A 92 -17.66 9.51 19.60
N ARG A 93 -16.52 9.03 20.08
CA ARG A 93 -15.49 9.82 20.73
C ARG A 93 -14.13 9.33 20.29
N LEU A 94 -13.23 10.27 20.02
CA LEU A 94 -11.85 9.98 19.67
C LEU A 94 -10.95 11.09 20.20
N ASP A 95 -10.17 10.79 21.23
CA ASP A 95 -9.32 11.77 21.91
C ASP A 95 -7.85 11.36 21.87
N PRO A 96 -6.93 12.33 21.76
CA PRO A 96 -5.50 12.07 21.93
C PRO A 96 -5.21 11.42 23.28
N PHE A 97 -4.32 10.44 23.27
CA PHE A 97 -3.89 9.70 24.45
C PHE A 97 -2.36 9.83 24.58
N PRO A 98 -1.83 10.16 25.77
CA PRO A 98 -0.39 10.33 25.97
C PRO A 98 0.32 8.98 26.14
N GLY A 99 0.06 8.05 25.21
CA GLY A 99 0.64 6.72 25.21
C GLY A 99 2.01 6.66 24.55
N SER A 100 2.73 5.55 24.79
CA SER A 100 4.05 5.34 24.20
C SER A 100 3.94 4.82 22.76
N ALA A 101 3.04 3.86 22.55
CA ALA A 101 2.71 3.28 21.25
C ALA A 101 1.28 3.65 20.81
N ILE A 102 0.40 4.05 21.74
CA ILE A 102 -0.98 4.48 21.48
C ILE A 102 -1.07 6.00 21.45
N GLN A 103 -1.58 6.57 20.35
CA GLN A 103 -1.70 8.03 20.17
C GLN A 103 -3.11 8.55 20.43
N ALA A 104 -4.12 7.69 20.36
CA ALA A 104 -5.50 8.08 20.65
C ALA A 104 -6.33 6.91 21.20
N VAL A 105 -7.38 7.27 21.93
CA VAL A 105 -8.36 6.34 22.46
C VAL A 105 -9.75 6.83 22.10
N GLY A 106 -10.68 5.90 21.94
CA GLY A 106 -12.04 6.23 21.56
C GLY A 106 -13.05 5.19 22.00
N GLU A 107 -14.28 5.46 21.64
CA GLU A 107 -15.41 4.57 21.84
C GLU A 107 -16.25 4.55 20.55
N TYR A 108 -16.76 3.37 20.22
CA TYR A 108 -17.71 3.18 19.13
C TYR A 108 -18.82 2.22 19.58
N GLU A 109 -19.99 2.35 18.96
CA GLU A 109 -21.13 1.47 19.19
C GLU A 109 -21.22 0.43 18.05
N GLU A 110 -21.30 -0.85 18.43
CA GLU A 110 -21.58 -1.96 17.50
C GLU A 110 -23.08 -1.96 17.10
N LYS A 111 -23.45 -2.70 16.05
CA LYS A 111 -24.86 -2.74 15.58
C LYS A 111 -25.84 -3.27 16.62
N ASP A 112 -25.35 -4.01 17.61
CA ASP A 112 -26.12 -4.58 18.71
C ASP A 112 -26.31 -3.60 19.89
N GLY A 113 -25.75 -2.38 19.80
CA GLY A 113 -25.78 -1.37 20.86
C GLY A 113 -24.65 -1.52 21.89
N THR A 114 -23.74 -2.48 21.71
CA THR A 114 -22.59 -2.67 22.60
C THR A 114 -21.55 -1.59 22.39
N ARG A 115 -21.19 -0.87 23.46
CA ARG A 115 -20.10 0.12 23.42
C ARG A 115 -18.76 -0.56 23.59
N ARG A 116 -17.85 -0.32 22.64
CA ARG A 116 -16.50 -0.87 22.63
C ARG A 116 -15.47 0.25 22.79
N ARG A 117 -14.53 0.05 23.71
CA ARG A 117 -13.36 0.90 23.86
C ARG A 117 -12.30 0.49 22.84
N VAL A 118 -11.75 1.47 22.14
CA VAL A 118 -10.76 1.28 21.08
C VAL A 118 -9.51 2.11 21.34
N ALA A 119 -8.35 1.51 21.12
CA ALA A 119 -7.07 2.19 21.08
C ALA A 119 -6.59 2.35 19.64
N ILE A 120 -5.88 3.44 19.34
CA ILE A 120 -5.30 3.71 18.03
C ILE A 120 -3.79 3.83 18.17
N CYS A 121 -3.10 2.99 17.43
CA CYS A 121 -1.67 3.08 17.15
C CYS A 121 -1.49 3.58 15.71
N ILE A 122 -0.69 4.62 15.52
CA ILE A 122 -0.36 5.18 14.22
C ILE A 122 1.10 4.82 13.92
N GLY A 123 1.28 4.14 12.80
CA GLY A 123 2.57 3.75 12.26
C GLY A 123 3.42 4.92 11.76
N PRO A 124 4.66 4.64 11.34
CA PRO A 124 5.53 5.66 10.78
C PRO A 124 4.95 6.25 9.48
N GLU A 125 5.12 7.55 9.28
CA GLU A 125 4.71 8.24 8.04
C GLU A 125 5.47 7.71 6.81
N HIS A 126 6.77 7.49 6.98
CA HIS A 126 7.66 6.95 5.95
C HIS A 126 8.25 5.64 6.44
N GLY A 127 7.49 4.56 6.32
CA GLY A 127 7.95 3.25 6.70
C GLY A 127 6.84 2.21 6.78
N THR A 128 7.21 1.08 7.34
CA THR A 128 6.36 -0.10 7.46
C THR A 128 6.07 -0.36 8.92
N VAL A 129 4.81 -0.66 9.24
CA VAL A 129 4.42 -1.15 10.56
C VAL A 129 4.92 -2.58 10.70
N GLY A 130 5.83 -2.81 11.64
CA GLY A 130 6.36 -4.12 11.97
C GLY A 130 5.66 -4.79 13.16
N PRO A 131 5.95 -6.08 13.42
CA PRO A 131 5.37 -6.82 14.55
C PRO A 131 5.74 -6.21 15.91
N ASP A 132 6.91 -5.59 16.04
CA ASP A 132 7.35 -4.98 17.30
C ASP A 132 6.45 -3.82 17.73
N LEU A 133 6.05 -2.96 16.78
CA LEU A 133 5.15 -1.85 17.07
C LEU A 133 3.77 -2.36 17.52
N ILE A 134 3.27 -3.42 16.87
CA ILE A 134 2.01 -4.06 17.24
C ILE A 134 2.10 -4.64 18.65
N ARG A 135 3.23 -5.27 18.98
CA ARG A 135 3.45 -5.85 20.31
C ARG A 135 3.46 -4.82 21.41
N GLU A 136 4.17 -3.72 21.22
CA GLU A 136 4.21 -2.64 22.22
C GLU A 136 2.84 -1.96 22.33
N ALA A 137 2.16 -1.70 21.21
CA ALA A 137 0.81 -1.15 21.22
C ALA A 137 -0.20 -2.09 21.88
N ALA A 138 -0.12 -3.40 21.65
CA ALA A 138 -0.99 -4.39 22.26
C ALA A 138 -0.75 -4.52 23.76
N LYS A 139 0.52 -4.55 24.20
CA LYS A 139 0.88 -4.51 25.64
C LYS A 139 0.30 -3.29 26.32
N GLU A 140 0.39 -2.12 25.69
CA GLU A 140 -0.18 -0.89 26.23
C GLU A 140 -1.71 -0.91 26.22
N ALA A 141 -2.33 -1.50 25.18
CA ALA A 141 -3.77 -1.58 25.04
C ALA A 141 -4.43 -2.50 26.08
N VAL A 142 -3.73 -3.52 26.57
CA VAL A 142 -4.25 -4.39 27.63
C VAL A 142 -3.99 -3.87 29.04
N GLN A 143 -3.22 -2.78 29.20
CA GLN A 143 -2.97 -2.20 30.52
C GLN A 143 -4.21 -1.49 31.09
N GLY A 144 -4.37 -1.56 32.41
CA GLY A 144 -5.47 -0.91 33.13
C GLY A 144 -6.82 -1.57 32.87
N ILE A 145 -7.83 -0.76 32.52
CA ILE A 145 -9.19 -1.24 32.20
C ILE A 145 -9.21 -2.02 30.86
N GLY A 146 -8.17 -1.88 30.04
CA GLY A 146 -8.04 -2.57 28.76
C GLY A 146 -8.93 -2.00 27.65
N PHE A 147 -8.52 -2.20 26.41
CA PHE A 147 -9.33 -1.92 25.21
C PHE A 147 -9.79 -3.23 24.59
N ALA A 148 -10.97 -3.24 23.98
CA ALA A 148 -11.47 -4.41 23.27
C ALA A 148 -10.84 -4.52 21.87
N VAL A 149 -10.54 -3.36 21.26
CA VAL A 149 -10.01 -3.27 19.91
C VAL A 149 -8.78 -2.37 19.88
N LEU A 150 -7.75 -2.79 19.16
CA LEU A 150 -6.58 -2.01 18.81
C LEU A 150 -6.53 -1.81 17.29
N ILE A 151 -6.71 -0.57 16.84
CA ILE A 151 -6.55 -0.18 15.44
C ILE A 151 -5.09 0.24 15.22
N VAL A 152 -4.40 -0.45 14.32
CA VAL A 152 -3.02 -0.11 13.95
C VAL A 152 -3.04 0.47 12.54
N ALA A 153 -2.96 1.80 12.44
CA ALA A 153 -3.06 2.53 11.17
C ALA A 153 -1.68 2.72 10.54
N GLY A 154 -1.48 2.33 9.28
CA GLY A 154 -0.21 2.55 8.58
C GLY A 154 -0.34 2.51 7.06
N PHE A 155 0.63 3.08 6.35
CA PHE A 155 0.68 3.05 4.88
C PHE A 155 1.16 1.69 4.33
N ALA A 156 2.01 1.00 5.10
CA ALA A 156 2.56 -0.30 4.75
C ALA A 156 2.71 -1.18 6.00
N PHE A 157 2.63 -2.51 5.82
CA PHE A 157 2.75 -3.50 6.89
C PHE A 157 3.77 -4.58 6.52
N ASP A 158 4.52 -5.04 7.52
CA ASP A 158 5.46 -6.15 7.38
C ASP A 158 4.70 -7.48 7.21
N PRO A 159 5.23 -8.47 6.49
CA PRO A 159 4.53 -9.74 6.26
C PRO A 159 4.16 -10.52 7.53
N HIS A 160 4.84 -10.27 8.65
CA HIS A 160 4.58 -10.96 9.93
C HIS A 160 3.50 -10.28 10.76
N VAL A 161 2.98 -9.12 10.33
CA VAL A 161 1.94 -8.37 11.04
C VAL A 161 0.66 -9.19 11.22
N SER A 162 0.21 -9.89 10.17
CA SER A 162 -1.03 -10.67 10.21
C SER A 162 -0.99 -11.75 11.29
N GLU A 163 0.16 -12.42 11.43
CA GLU A 163 0.36 -13.46 12.45
C GLU A 163 0.51 -12.85 13.86
N GLU A 164 1.21 -11.72 13.99
CA GLU A 164 1.35 -11.04 15.28
C GLU A 164 -0.01 -10.53 15.79
N ALA A 165 -0.85 -9.96 14.92
CA ALA A 165 -2.15 -9.39 15.26
C ALA A 165 -3.11 -10.41 15.91
N LYS A 166 -2.96 -11.71 15.63
CA LYS A 166 -3.81 -12.79 16.17
C LYS A 166 -3.40 -13.25 17.58
N ARG A 167 -2.27 -12.81 18.12
CA ARG A 167 -1.68 -13.37 19.34
C ARG A 167 -2.31 -12.88 20.64
N TYR A 168 -3.21 -11.89 20.59
CA TYR A 168 -3.62 -11.11 21.77
C TYR A 168 -4.95 -11.53 22.40
N GLY A 169 -5.45 -12.74 22.10
CA GLY A 169 -6.57 -13.35 22.80
C GLY A 169 -7.86 -12.54 22.67
N GLU A 170 -8.25 -11.85 23.75
CA GLU A 170 -9.46 -11.01 23.80
C GLU A 170 -9.31 -9.66 23.10
N LEU A 171 -8.07 -9.15 22.96
CA LEU A 171 -7.82 -7.90 22.24
C LEU A 171 -7.84 -8.17 20.74
N VAL A 172 -8.80 -7.57 20.04
CA VAL A 172 -8.86 -7.64 18.58
C VAL A 172 -7.94 -6.58 17.98
N VAL A 173 -6.90 -7.03 17.27
CA VAL A 173 -5.98 -6.13 16.55
C VAL A 173 -6.40 -6.00 15.10
N LEU A 174 -6.59 -4.77 14.63
CA LEU A 174 -7.04 -4.42 13.29
C LEU A 174 -5.95 -3.64 12.54
N PRO A 175 -5.08 -4.32 11.76
CA PRO A 175 -4.22 -3.66 10.79
C PRO A 175 -5.08 -2.87 9.80
N THR A 176 -4.90 -1.56 9.77
CA THR A 176 -5.73 -0.63 9.01
C THR A 176 -4.84 0.18 8.07
N ARG A 177 -5.04 0.00 6.77
CA ARG A 177 -4.28 0.68 5.74
C ARG A 177 -4.76 2.11 5.57
N ILE A 178 -3.81 3.05 5.59
CA ILE A 178 -4.04 4.45 5.28
C ILE A 178 -3.88 4.63 3.78
N ASN A 179 -4.87 5.25 3.14
CA ASN A 179 -4.79 5.58 1.72
C ASN A 179 -3.74 6.70 1.51
N ALA A 180 -2.89 6.54 0.49
CA ALA A 180 -1.86 7.53 0.12
C ALA A 180 -2.45 8.91 -0.23
N ASP A 181 -3.72 8.97 -0.64
CA ASP A 181 -4.46 10.21 -0.87
C ASP A 181 -4.52 11.10 0.38
N LEU A 182 -4.40 10.54 1.57
CA LEU A 182 -4.29 11.32 2.81
C LEU A 182 -3.07 12.25 2.79
N ALA A 183 -1.96 11.82 2.19
CA ALA A 183 -0.74 12.61 2.07
C ALA A 183 -0.84 13.70 0.97
N LEU A 184 -1.86 13.63 0.10
CA LEU A 184 -2.12 14.60 -0.96
C LEU A 184 -2.85 15.87 -0.47
N GLY A 185 -3.39 15.83 0.75
CA GLY A 185 -4.03 16.97 1.42
C GLY A 185 -5.53 17.16 1.12
N ASP A 186 -6.14 18.09 1.86
CA ASP A 186 -7.59 18.30 1.93
C ASP A 186 -8.28 18.61 0.61
N GLU A 187 -7.58 19.21 -0.37
CA GLU A 187 -8.20 19.61 -1.64
C GLU A 187 -8.58 18.39 -2.50
N PHE A 188 -7.79 17.32 -2.44
CA PHE A 188 -8.08 16.08 -3.14
C PHE A 188 -9.20 15.29 -2.45
N LEU A 189 -9.15 15.20 -1.12
CA LEU A 189 -10.14 14.47 -0.31
C LEU A 189 -11.56 15.02 -0.45
N LYS A 190 -11.71 16.34 -0.64
CA LYS A 190 -13.01 16.99 -0.87
C LYS A 190 -13.61 16.67 -2.25
N LYS A 191 -12.79 16.35 -3.25
CA LYS A 191 -13.23 16.06 -4.63
C LYS A 191 -13.50 14.57 -4.86
N THR A 192 -12.70 13.68 -4.27
CA THR A 192 -12.80 12.22 -4.47
C THR A 192 -13.83 11.55 -3.55
N GLY A 193 -14.29 12.27 -2.52
CA GLY A 193 -15.10 11.71 -1.45
C GLY A 193 -14.22 10.85 -0.53
N SER A 194 -14.28 11.11 0.77
CA SER A 194 -13.50 10.46 1.83
C SER A 194 -13.83 8.98 2.05
N ALA A 195 -14.31 8.28 1.02
CA ALA A 195 -14.96 6.99 1.15
C ALA A 195 -13.99 5.91 1.63
N ASN A 196 -12.70 5.95 1.28
CA ASN A 196 -11.78 4.82 1.52
C ASN A 196 -10.43 5.20 2.18
N LEU A 197 -10.42 6.18 3.10
CA LEU A 197 -9.16 6.64 3.72
C LEU A 197 -8.50 5.62 4.65
N PHE A 198 -9.31 4.84 5.38
CA PHE A 198 -8.83 3.86 6.35
C PHE A 198 -9.53 2.52 6.11
N MET A 199 -8.78 1.53 5.64
CA MET A 199 -9.32 0.21 5.31
C MET A 199 -8.70 -0.90 6.16
N VAL A 200 -9.53 -1.66 6.86
CA VAL A 200 -9.13 -2.94 7.44
C VAL A 200 -9.00 -3.93 6.30
N PHE A 201 -7.78 -4.42 6.09
CA PHE A 201 -7.51 -5.34 5.01
C PHE A 201 -7.55 -6.78 5.52
N GLY A 202 -8.23 -7.63 4.77
CA GLY A 202 -8.37 -9.04 5.13
C GLY A 202 -7.09 -9.82 4.88
N GLU A 203 -6.91 -10.91 5.62
CA GLU A 203 -5.78 -11.82 5.42
C GLU A 203 -6.12 -12.84 4.32
N PRO A 204 -5.18 -13.18 3.42
CA PRO A 204 -5.46 -14.17 2.40
C PRO A 204 -5.48 -15.58 3.00
N ASP A 205 -6.57 -16.30 2.75
CA ASP A 205 -6.65 -17.74 3.00
C ASP A 205 -5.92 -18.47 1.86
N LEU A 206 -4.77 -19.07 2.20
CA LEU A 206 -3.91 -19.73 1.23
C LEU A 206 -3.67 -21.18 1.66
N ALA A 207 -3.77 -22.09 0.69
CA ALA A 207 -3.42 -23.49 0.87
C ALA A 207 -2.18 -23.83 0.06
N VAL A 208 -1.11 -24.20 0.74
CA VAL A 208 0.10 -24.75 0.13
C VAL A 208 0.01 -26.27 0.15
N ARG A 209 0.12 -26.91 -1.01
CA ARG A 209 0.00 -28.36 -1.17
C ARG A 209 1.16 -28.94 -1.96
N LYS A 210 1.60 -30.14 -1.60
CA LYS A 210 2.53 -30.94 -2.41
C LYS A 210 1.80 -31.49 -3.64
N ALA A 211 2.41 -31.31 -4.80
CA ALA A 211 1.97 -31.84 -6.08
C ALA A 211 2.85 -33.05 -6.48
N ALA A 212 2.47 -33.70 -7.59
CA ALA A 212 3.26 -34.81 -8.13
C ALA A 212 4.70 -34.39 -8.44
N GLY A 213 5.65 -35.32 -8.23
CA GLY A 213 7.07 -35.07 -8.49
C GLY A 213 7.77 -34.17 -7.48
N GLY A 214 7.24 -34.03 -6.25
CA GLY A 214 7.87 -33.25 -5.18
C GLY A 214 7.72 -31.73 -5.32
N LYS A 215 6.90 -31.28 -6.27
CA LYS A 215 6.59 -29.86 -6.51
C LYS A 215 5.58 -29.32 -5.49
N LEU A 216 5.48 -28.00 -5.41
CA LEU A 216 4.50 -27.29 -4.60
C LEU A 216 3.48 -26.57 -5.49
N THR A 217 2.26 -26.43 -4.98
CA THR A 217 1.21 -25.56 -5.53
C THR A 217 0.62 -24.73 -4.42
N VAL A 218 0.28 -23.48 -4.73
CA VAL A 218 -0.42 -22.58 -3.83
C VAL A 218 -1.81 -22.33 -4.40
N GLU A 219 -2.82 -22.32 -3.53
CA GLU A 219 -4.20 -22.00 -3.88
C GLU A 219 -4.69 -20.87 -2.99
N VAL A 220 -5.19 -19.78 -3.59
CA VAL A 220 -5.89 -18.71 -2.88
C VAL A 220 -7.35 -19.08 -2.79
N ARG A 221 -7.87 -19.18 -1.58
CA ARG A 221 -9.27 -19.54 -1.32
C ARG A 221 -10.14 -18.32 -1.11
N GLY A 222 -9.55 -17.20 -0.72
CA GLY A 222 -10.27 -15.97 -0.44
C GLY A 222 -9.48 -15.02 0.43
N LEU A 223 -10.21 -14.06 0.99
CA LEU A 223 -9.73 -13.10 1.98
C LEU A 223 -10.60 -13.20 3.23
N ASP A 224 -9.99 -13.34 4.40
CA ASP A 224 -10.66 -13.27 5.68
C ASP A 224 -10.85 -11.80 6.07
N ILE A 225 -12.06 -11.29 5.95
CA ILE A 225 -12.40 -9.89 6.17
C ILE A 225 -13.05 -9.74 7.53
N TYR A 226 -12.46 -8.90 8.37
CA TYR A 226 -13.07 -8.50 9.63
C TYR A 226 -14.27 -7.60 9.37
N ASP A 227 -15.44 -7.94 9.91
CA ASP A 227 -16.61 -7.06 9.94
C ASP A 227 -16.53 -6.16 11.18
N PRO A 228 -16.16 -4.88 11.02
CA PRO A 228 -16.04 -3.94 12.14
C PRO A 228 -17.34 -3.67 12.90
N THR A 229 -18.50 -4.01 12.32
CA THR A 229 -19.80 -3.71 12.91
C THR A 229 -20.34 -4.85 13.77
N THR A 230 -19.85 -6.07 13.55
CA THR A 230 -20.25 -7.28 14.28
C THR A 230 -19.11 -7.90 15.08
N GLY A 231 -17.87 -7.49 14.82
CA GLY A 231 -16.69 -8.03 15.48
C GLY A 231 -16.27 -9.43 14.98
N VAL A 232 -16.85 -9.90 13.88
CA VAL A 232 -16.66 -11.26 13.37
C VAL A 232 -15.78 -11.25 12.11
N VAL A 233 -14.82 -12.17 12.03
CA VAL A 233 -14.08 -12.44 10.80
C VAL A 233 -14.92 -13.35 9.91
N ARG A 234 -15.16 -12.94 8.66
CA ARG A 234 -15.85 -13.74 7.65
C ARG A 234 -14.87 -14.10 6.54
N SER A 235 -14.86 -15.36 6.14
CA SER A 235 -14.08 -15.80 4.99
C SER A 235 -14.84 -15.46 3.70
N HIS A 236 -14.20 -14.69 2.81
CA HIS A 236 -14.79 -14.27 1.55
C HIS A 236 -14.36 -15.15 0.37
N THR A 237 -15.09 -15.01 -0.73
CA THR A 237 -14.74 -15.60 -2.02
C THR A 237 -13.52 -14.89 -2.62
N THR A 238 -12.98 -15.46 -3.69
CA THR A 238 -11.87 -14.86 -4.44
C THR A 238 -12.27 -13.64 -5.28
N ASP A 239 -13.55 -13.25 -5.29
CA ASP A 239 -14.07 -12.18 -6.16
C ASP A 239 -13.54 -10.79 -5.78
N GLU A 240 -13.21 -10.59 -4.50
CA GLU A 240 -12.61 -9.35 -3.98
C GLU A 240 -11.11 -9.21 -4.30
N ILE A 241 -10.52 -10.26 -4.88
CA ILE A 241 -9.11 -10.30 -5.25
C ILE A 241 -8.96 -9.84 -6.71
N ALA A 242 -8.28 -8.72 -6.91
CA ALA A 242 -7.94 -8.27 -8.26
C ALA A 242 -6.87 -9.15 -8.86
N CYS A 243 -5.75 -9.31 -8.15
CA CYS A 243 -4.64 -10.16 -8.55
C CYS A 243 -3.87 -10.70 -7.35
N TRP A 244 -3.12 -11.76 -7.60
CA TRP A 244 -2.20 -12.33 -6.62
C TRP A 244 -0.93 -12.81 -7.29
N PHE A 245 0.18 -12.67 -6.57
CA PHE A 245 1.52 -12.96 -7.05
C PHE A 245 2.20 -13.94 -6.11
N VAL A 246 3.03 -14.81 -6.67
CA VAL A 246 3.82 -15.77 -5.91
C VAL A 246 5.30 -15.52 -6.17
N ASP A 247 6.02 -15.35 -5.07
CA ASP A 247 7.45 -15.49 -5.00
C ASP A 247 7.75 -16.93 -4.54
N THR A 248 8.25 -17.76 -5.47
CA THR A 248 8.48 -19.19 -5.25
C THR A 248 9.81 -19.52 -4.57
N ASP A 249 10.64 -18.53 -4.24
CA ASP A 249 11.95 -18.71 -3.58
C ASP A 249 12.30 -17.41 -2.84
N TYR A 250 11.47 -17.07 -1.85
CA TYR A 250 11.54 -15.79 -1.17
C TYR A 250 12.70 -15.79 -0.18
N ASN A 251 13.54 -14.77 -0.23
CA ASN A 251 14.75 -14.68 0.59
C ASN A 251 14.56 -13.95 1.93
N GLY A 252 13.38 -13.39 2.18
CA GLY A 252 13.10 -12.58 3.38
C GLY A 252 13.31 -11.08 3.21
N GLU A 253 13.86 -10.62 2.08
CA GLU A 253 14.23 -9.21 1.89
C GLU A 253 13.45 -8.55 0.74
N SER A 254 13.36 -9.23 -0.41
CA SER A 254 12.79 -8.66 -1.62
C SER A 254 11.78 -9.61 -2.24
N PHE A 255 10.61 -9.07 -2.59
CA PHE A 255 9.56 -9.84 -3.23
C PHE A 255 9.74 -9.80 -4.75
N PHE A 256 9.98 -10.96 -5.36
CA PHE A 256 10.05 -11.11 -6.80
C PHE A 256 8.79 -11.80 -7.34
N VAL A 257 8.07 -11.11 -8.22
CA VAL A 257 6.92 -11.70 -8.92
C VAL A 257 7.46 -12.78 -9.87
N ARG A 258 7.33 -14.05 -9.47
CA ARG A 258 7.71 -15.21 -10.29
C ARG A 258 6.50 -15.82 -10.98
N HIS A 259 5.38 -15.89 -10.28
CA HIS A 259 4.08 -16.19 -10.88
C HIS A 259 3.09 -15.04 -10.63
N ALA A 260 2.17 -14.84 -11.58
CA ALA A 260 1.11 -13.86 -11.48
C ALA A 260 -0.23 -14.42 -11.96
N TYR A 261 -1.29 -14.07 -11.23
CA TYR A 261 -2.63 -14.60 -11.44
C TYR A 261 -3.71 -13.55 -11.12
N PHE A 262 -4.90 -13.75 -11.69
CA PHE A 262 -6.07 -12.89 -11.54
C PHE A 262 -7.29 -13.73 -11.14
N CYS A 263 -8.12 -13.23 -10.22
CA CYS A 263 -9.33 -13.94 -9.78
C CYS A 263 -10.61 -13.49 -10.52
N GLY A 264 -10.52 -12.46 -11.37
CA GLY A 264 -11.39 -12.29 -12.53
C GLY A 264 -12.88 -12.04 -12.24
N ALA A 265 -13.21 -10.94 -11.55
CA ALA A 265 -14.61 -10.50 -11.46
C ALA A 265 -15.15 -9.90 -12.80
N ASP A 266 -14.29 -9.36 -13.68
CA ASP A 266 -14.76 -8.59 -14.86
C ASP A 266 -13.88 -8.70 -16.13
N LEU A 267 -12.99 -9.71 -16.23
CA LEU A 267 -11.97 -9.80 -17.30
C LEU A 267 -11.33 -8.42 -17.61
N PRO A 268 -10.81 -7.69 -16.60
CA PRO A 268 -10.44 -6.27 -16.73
C PRO A 268 -9.41 -6.02 -17.84
N TYR A 269 -8.68 -7.06 -18.26
CA TYR A 269 -7.65 -7.00 -19.28
C TYR A 269 -8.11 -7.47 -20.67
N GLU A 270 -9.40 -7.72 -20.92
CA GLU A 270 -9.94 -7.96 -22.27
C GLU A 270 -9.62 -6.80 -23.22
N LYS A 271 -9.75 -5.55 -22.73
CA LYS A 271 -9.37 -4.35 -23.50
C LYS A 271 -7.87 -4.32 -23.79
N LEU A 272 -7.04 -4.77 -22.85
CA LEU A 272 -5.58 -4.86 -23.02
C LEU A 272 -5.22 -5.94 -24.05
N LYS A 273 -5.82 -7.14 -23.96
CA LYS A 273 -5.68 -8.23 -24.94
C LYS A 273 -6.02 -7.74 -26.35
N ARG A 274 -7.15 -7.05 -26.51
CA ARG A 274 -7.58 -6.46 -27.79
C ARG A 274 -6.67 -5.35 -28.30
N ALA A 275 -6.05 -4.58 -27.41
CA ALA A 275 -5.15 -3.48 -27.76
C ALA A 275 -3.76 -3.97 -28.16
N LEU A 276 -3.26 -5.05 -27.54
CA LEU A 276 -1.93 -5.59 -27.80
C LEU A 276 -1.78 -6.17 -29.22
N ARG A 277 -2.89 -6.54 -29.88
CA ARG A 277 -3.01 -6.86 -31.33
C ARG A 277 -1.93 -7.75 -31.96
N ALA A 278 -1.11 -8.46 -31.18
CA ALA A 278 -0.09 -9.40 -31.64
C ALA A 278 0.25 -10.43 -30.54
N GLU A 279 0.32 -11.70 -30.96
CA GLU A 279 0.96 -12.85 -30.30
C GLU A 279 0.71 -13.08 -28.80
N VAL A 280 -0.52 -12.89 -28.33
CA VAL A 280 -0.91 -13.42 -27.02
C VAL A 280 -1.30 -14.88 -27.19
N ASP A 281 -0.49 -15.79 -26.65
CA ASP A 281 -0.87 -17.20 -26.50
C ASP A 281 -2.13 -17.27 -25.60
N GLU A 282 -3.25 -17.68 -26.20
CA GLU A 282 -4.54 -17.75 -25.52
C GLU A 282 -4.50 -18.71 -24.33
N ALA A 283 -3.80 -19.84 -24.45
CA ALA A 283 -3.68 -20.81 -23.37
C ALA A 283 -2.83 -20.25 -22.22
N ALA A 284 -1.76 -19.51 -22.54
CA ALA A 284 -0.96 -18.82 -21.53
C ALA A 284 -1.76 -17.75 -20.80
N TRP A 285 -2.63 -17.02 -21.52
CA TRP A 285 -3.49 -15.97 -20.97
C TRP A 285 -4.61 -16.52 -20.08
N GLU A 286 -5.31 -17.57 -20.52
CA GLU A 286 -6.33 -18.26 -19.71
C GLU A 286 -5.73 -18.82 -18.42
N ALA A 287 -4.50 -19.33 -18.48
CA ALA A 287 -3.81 -19.84 -17.30
C ALA A 287 -3.39 -18.75 -16.28
N LEU A 288 -3.54 -17.46 -16.59
CA LEU A 288 -3.41 -16.37 -15.61
C LEU A 288 -4.68 -16.21 -14.78
N TYR A 289 -5.85 -16.60 -15.29
CA TYR A 289 -7.12 -16.52 -14.57
C TYR A 289 -7.33 -17.77 -13.73
N SER A 290 -6.56 -17.88 -12.65
CA SER A 290 -6.64 -19.02 -11.74
C SER A 290 -6.44 -18.59 -10.29
N THR A 291 -7.16 -19.27 -9.41
CA THR A 291 -6.95 -19.20 -7.97
C THR A 291 -5.88 -20.19 -7.51
N LYS A 292 -5.36 -21.04 -8.41
CA LYS A 292 -4.35 -22.04 -8.13
C LYS A 292 -3.09 -21.85 -8.99
N SER A 293 -1.94 -21.91 -8.35
CA SER A 293 -0.66 -21.76 -9.03
C SER A 293 -0.34 -22.96 -9.90
N ARG A 294 0.49 -22.72 -10.92
CA ARG A 294 1.23 -23.78 -11.60
C ARG A 294 2.18 -24.45 -10.59
N PRO A 295 2.45 -25.76 -10.73
CA PRO A 295 3.42 -26.43 -9.87
C PRO A 295 4.82 -25.84 -10.03
N PHE A 296 5.52 -25.59 -8.92
CA PHE A 296 6.90 -25.10 -8.90
C PHE A 296 7.77 -25.95 -7.96
N ASP A 297 9.09 -25.90 -8.14
CA ASP A 297 10.02 -26.69 -7.34
C ASP A 297 10.09 -26.14 -5.91
N GLN A 298 10.48 -26.98 -4.94
CA GLN A 298 10.60 -26.54 -3.56
C GLN A 298 11.64 -25.39 -3.44
N PRO A 299 11.33 -24.29 -2.73
CA PRO A 299 12.25 -23.15 -2.60
C PRO A 299 13.57 -23.57 -1.96
N LYS A 300 14.68 -23.07 -2.47
CA LYS A 300 16.01 -23.28 -1.85
C LYS A 300 16.13 -22.51 -0.54
N SER A 301 15.47 -21.36 -0.45
CA SER A 301 15.36 -20.59 0.79
C SER A 301 14.50 -21.28 1.86
N GLY A 302 13.75 -22.32 1.49
CA GLY A 302 12.75 -22.93 2.35
C GLY A 302 11.50 -22.07 2.55
N LYS A 303 11.35 -20.94 1.84
CA LYS A 303 10.23 -20.01 2.01
C LYS A 303 9.63 -19.59 0.67
N ILE A 304 8.32 -19.41 0.67
CA ILE A 304 7.60 -18.72 -0.40
C ILE A 304 6.90 -17.50 0.18
N ALA A 305 6.59 -16.53 -0.68
CA ALA A 305 5.74 -15.42 -0.31
C ALA A 305 4.63 -15.24 -1.33
N VAL A 306 3.44 -14.89 -0.83
CA VAL A 306 2.25 -14.69 -1.64
C VAL A 306 1.73 -13.29 -1.37
N LYS A 307 1.65 -12.48 -2.42
CA LYS A 307 1.08 -11.13 -2.36
C LYS A 307 -0.33 -11.16 -2.94
N VAL A 308 -1.31 -10.63 -2.22
CA VAL A 308 -2.69 -10.51 -2.69
C VAL A 308 -3.07 -9.03 -2.73
N ILE A 309 -3.71 -8.62 -3.83
CA ILE A 309 -4.10 -7.23 -4.10
C ILE A 309 -5.60 -7.18 -4.39
N ASN A 310 -6.31 -6.27 -3.73
CA ASN A 310 -7.73 -6.04 -3.98
C ASN A 310 -7.98 -5.04 -5.12
N HIS A 311 -9.25 -4.81 -5.47
CA HIS A 311 -9.64 -3.85 -6.51
C HIS A 311 -9.36 -2.38 -6.17
N TYR A 312 -9.03 -2.08 -4.92
CA TYR A 312 -8.67 -0.74 -4.45
C TYR A 312 -7.16 -0.48 -4.47
N GLY A 313 -6.34 -1.49 -4.82
CA GLY A 313 -4.89 -1.39 -4.83
C GLY A 313 -4.24 -1.63 -3.47
N ASP A 314 -5.00 -2.06 -2.47
CA ASP A 314 -4.46 -2.49 -1.18
C ASP A 314 -3.81 -3.85 -1.34
N GLU A 315 -2.62 -4.00 -0.74
CA GLU A 315 -1.83 -5.22 -0.82
C GLU A 315 -1.54 -5.81 0.57
N VAL A 316 -1.50 -7.14 0.61
CA VAL A 316 -1.01 -7.94 1.74
C VAL A 316 0.00 -8.95 1.26
N LEU A 317 1.07 -9.12 2.02
CA LEU A 317 2.10 -10.11 1.76
C LEU A 317 2.08 -11.14 2.88
N LYS A 318 1.98 -12.42 2.53
CA LYS A 318 2.05 -13.53 3.49
C LYS A 318 3.18 -14.47 3.12
N VAL A 319 4.02 -14.80 4.10
CA VAL A 319 5.18 -15.69 3.94
C VAL A 319 4.83 -17.07 4.50
N TYR A 320 5.23 -18.12 3.78
CA TYR A 320 5.05 -19.51 4.19
C TYR A 320 6.39 -20.24 4.21
N GLU A 321 6.62 -20.97 5.29
CA GLU A 321 7.74 -21.90 5.39
C GLU A 321 7.37 -23.24 4.73
N CYS A 322 8.25 -23.72 3.85
CA CYS A 322 8.08 -24.91 3.04
C CYS A 322 9.18 -25.92 3.39
N GLY A 323 9.02 -26.58 4.55
CA GLY A 323 9.84 -27.69 5.04
C GLY A 323 9.16 -29.04 4.83
#